data_AF-A0A958C8Y4-F1
#
_entry.id   AF-A0A958C8Y4-F1
#
_cell.length_a   1.000
_cell.length_b   1.000
_cell.length_c   1.000
_cell.angle_alpha   90.00
_cell.angle_beta   90.00
_cell.angle_gamma   90.00
#
_symmetry.space_group_name_H-M   'P 1'
#
loop_
_entity.id
_entity.type
_entity.pdbx_description
1 polymer ?
#
loop_
_entity_poly.entity_id
_entity_poly.type
_entity_poly.pdbx_seq_one_letter_code
_entity_poly.pdbx_strand_id
1 'polypeptide(L)'
;MDDGDNDSTRFLSYLVTAVQTLALSQGEGIAPTVGAGMLAALQSSQPPSIESILTTLLNEIAAISGNFVLVLDDYHAIVSKSVDQILTFLIEHLPPQMHLVIATREDPSLPLARLRARGQLTELRAADLRFTSSEAADFLNQVMELNLSAEEITALETR
;
A
#
# COMPACT_ATOMS: atom_id res chain seq x y z
N MET A 1 1.15 8.20 4.40
CA MET A 1 2.60 8.38 4.15
C MET A 1 2.99 9.83 4.36
N ASP A 2 4.26 10.13 4.64
CA ASP A 2 4.80 11.49 4.82
C ASP A 2 5.91 11.83 3.80
N ASP A 3 6.34 13.11 3.73
CA ASP A 3 7.37 13.57 2.79
C ASP A 3 8.67 12.77 2.87
N GLY A 4 9.02 12.26 4.06
CA GLY A 4 10.23 11.49 4.26
C GLY A 4 10.17 10.08 3.69
N ASP A 5 8.99 9.56 3.37
CA ASP A 5 8.83 8.27 2.70
C ASP A 5 9.30 8.30 1.24
N ASN A 6 9.62 9.48 0.70
CA ASN A 6 10.28 9.63 -0.60
C ASN A 6 11.74 9.15 -0.61
N ASP A 7 12.36 9.03 0.57
CA ASP A 7 13.66 8.39 0.73
C ASP A 7 13.52 6.86 0.67
N SER A 8 14.16 6.24 -0.32
CA SER A 8 14.04 4.80 -0.54
C SER A 8 14.53 3.96 0.63
N THR A 9 15.52 4.42 1.39
CA THR A 9 16.04 3.69 2.56
C THR A 9 15.01 3.71 3.68
N ARG A 10 14.39 4.87 3.94
CA ARG A 10 13.33 5.03 4.94
C ARG A 10 12.09 4.22 4.55
N PHE A 11 11.65 4.32 3.29
CA PHE A 11 10.54 3.53 2.77
C PHE A 11 10.75 2.03 2.97
N LEU A 12 11.91 1.51 2.57
CA LEU A 12 12.26 0.10 2.75
C LEU A 12 12.35 -0.30 4.23
N SER A 13 12.86 0.59 5.08
CA SER A 13 12.94 0.33 6.53
C SER A 13 11.55 0.20 7.15
N TYR A 14 10.59 1.04 6.75
CA TYR A 14 9.20 0.93 7.18
C TYR A 14 8.51 -0.30 6.63
N LEU A 15 8.74 -0.64 5.36
CA LEU A 15 8.24 -1.88 4.76
C LEU A 15 8.68 -3.10 5.58
N VAL A 16 9.98 -3.19 5.91
CA VAL A 16 10.49 -4.29 6.75
C VAL A 16 9.88 -4.27 8.14
N THR A 17 9.80 -3.10 8.77
CA THR A 17 9.21 -2.99 10.11
C THR A 17 7.75 -3.45 10.13
N ALA A 18 6.96 -3.13 9.09
CA ALA A 18 5.58 -3.57 8.93
C ALA A 18 5.49 -5.11 8.80
N VAL A 19 6.35 -5.71 7.97
CA VAL A 19 6.40 -7.17 7.79
C VAL A 19 6.84 -7.88 9.07
N GLN A 20 7.87 -7.38 9.76
CA GLN A 20 8.33 -7.93 11.03
C GLN A 20 7.22 -7.89 12.10
N THR A 21 6.47 -6.78 12.18
CA THR A 21 5.33 -6.64 13.10
C THR A 21 4.24 -7.68 12.80
N LEU A 22 3.97 -7.93 11.52
CA LEU A 22 3.03 -8.96 11.09
C LEU A 22 3.51 -10.36 11.49
N ALA A 23 4.76 -10.71 11.19
CA ALA A 23 5.32 -12.01 11.55
C ALA A 23 5.33 -12.24 13.07
N LEU A 24 5.62 -11.19 13.87
CA LEU A 24 5.52 -11.24 15.32
C LEU A 24 4.08 -11.52 15.79
N SER A 25 3.09 -10.86 15.18
CA SER A 25 1.67 -11.03 15.52
C SER A 25 1.15 -12.44 15.24
N GLN A 26 1.74 -13.14 14.27
CA GLN A 26 1.44 -14.52 13.93
C GLN A 26 2.18 -15.55 14.81
N GLY A 27 3.01 -15.10 15.76
CA GLY A 27 3.80 -15.97 16.62
C GLY A 27 4.97 -16.66 15.91
N GLU A 28 5.41 -16.13 14.77
CA GLU A 28 6.50 -16.73 14.01
C GLU A 28 7.87 -16.30 14.58
N GLY A 29 8.71 -17.26 14.91
CA GLY A 29 10.07 -17.02 15.41
C GLY A 29 11.02 -16.38 14.39
N ILE A 30 10.62 -16.29 13.12
CA ILE A 30 11.42 -15.65 12.05
C ILE A 30 11.29 -14.12 12.04
N ALA A 31 10.31 -13.56 12.74
CA ALA A 31 9.98 -12.15 12.66
C ALA A 31 11.16 -11.17 12.89
N PRO A 32 12.06 -11.34 13.87
CA PRO A 32 13.20 -10.42 14.04
C PRO A 32 14.29 -10.60 12.97
N THR A 33 14.24 -11.68 12.18
CA THR A 33 15.23 -11.95 11.13
C THR A 33 14.81 -11.45 9.76
N VAL A 34 13.50 -11.31 9.50
CA VAL A 34 12.99 -10.79 8.21
C VAL A 34 13.49 -9.37 7.99
N GLY A 35 14.12 -9.11 6.85
CA GLY A 35 14.63 -7.82 6.43
C GLY A 35 15.92 -7.37 7.14
N ALA A 36 16.45 -8.15 8.09
CA ALA A 36 17.65 -7.75 8.84
C ALA A 36 18.88 -7.63 7.93
N GLY A 37 19.05 -8.56 6.98
CA GLY A 37 20.13 -8.52 5.99
C GLY A 37 20.01 -7.32 5.04
N MET A 38 18.78 -6.96 4.65
CA MET A 38 18.53 -5.76 3.86
C MET A 38 18.88 -4.49 4.63
N LEU A 39 18.41 -4.35 5.88
CA LEU A 39 18.68 -3.16 6.69
C LEU A 39 20.18 -2.94 6.88
N ALA A 40 20.94 -4.03 7.12
CA ALA A 40 22.39 -3.98 7.20
C ALA A 40 23.04 -3.60 5.85
N ALA A 41 22.52 -4.13 4.73
CA ALA A 41 23.02 -3.81 3.38
C ALA A 41 22.81 -2.34 3.02
N LEU A 42 21.66 -1.75 3.37
CA LEU A 42 21.35 -0.34 3.15
C LEU A 42 22.28 0.62 3.92
N GLN A 43 22.84 0.17 5.05
CA GLN A 43 23.80 0.94 5.86
C GLN A 43 25.26 0.72 5.44
N SER A 44 25.52 -0.18 4.50
CA SER A 44 26.88 -0.52 4.08
C SER A 44 27.48 0.56 3.17
N SER A 45 28.81 0.72 3.22
CA SER A 45 29.52 1.69 2.36
C SER A 45 29.48 1.31 0.87
N GLN A 46 29.20 0.05 0.55
CA GLN A 46 29.08 -0.45 -0.81
C GLN A 46 27.89 -1.41 -0.89
N PRO A 47 26.67 -0.86 -1.00
CA PRO A 47 25.47 -1.68 -1.02
C PRO A 47 25.41 -2.54 -2.28
N PRO A 48 24.86 -3.77 -2.18
CA PRO A 48 24.45 -4.55 -3.34
C PRO A 48 23.42 -3.79 -4.20
N SER A 49 23.12 -4.31 -5.39
CA SER A 49 22.05 -3.72 -6.22
C SER A 49 20.72 -3.78 -5.47
N ILE A 50 19.87 -2.76 -5.70
CA ILE A 50 18.55 -2.68 -5.09
C ILE A 50 17.71 -3.93 -5.39
N GLU A 51 17.78 -4.44 -6.61
CA GLU A 51 17.11 -5.68 -7.03
C GLU A 51 17.56 -6.87 -6.20
N SER A 52 18.88 -7.04 -5.97
CA SER A 52 19.39 -8.14 -5.15
C SER A 52 18.89 -8.05 -3.70
N ILE A 53 18.85 -6.84 -3.16
CA ILE A 53 18.34 -6.57 -1.81
C ILE A 53 16.85 -6.93 -1.73
N LEU A 54 16.06 -6.49 -2.71
CA LEU A 54 14.62 -6.77 -2.79
C LEU A 54 14.34 -8.26 -3.01
N THR A 55 15.13 -8.96 -3.84
CA THR A 55 15.00 -10.41 -4.01
C THR A 55 15.21 -11.15 -2.69
N THR A 56 16.23 -10.78 -1.92
CA THR A 56 16.46 -11.37 -0.60
C THR A 56 15.28 -11.12 0.33
N LEU A 57 14.79 -9.89 0.41
CA LEU A 57 13.62 -9.55 1.23
C LEU A 57 12.37 -10.34 0.80
N LEU A 58 12.09 -10.44 -0.50
CA LEU A 58 10.94 -11.17 -1.01
C LEU A 58 10.99 -12.66 -0.68
N ASN A 59 12.18 -13.26 -0.69
CA ASN A 59 12.36 -14.66 -0.29
C ASN A 59 12.08 -14.86 1.21
N GLU A 60 12.49 -13.91 2.04
CA GLU A 60 12.19 -13.94 3.49
C GLU A 60 10.69 -13.75 3.75
N ILE A 61 10.05 -12.81 3.04
CA ILE A 61 8.60 -12.61 3.07
C ILE A 61 7.87 -13.89 2.61
N ALA A 62 8.38 -14.55 1.57
CA ALA A 62 7.82 -15.79 1.06
C ALA A 62 7.86 -16.95 2.06
N ALA A 63 8.67 -16.86 3.11
CA ALA A 63 8.74 -17.84 4.20
C ALA A 63 7.73 -17.58 5.33
N ILE A 64 7.05 -16.42 5.33
CA ILE A 64 6.00 -16.10 6.29
C ILE A 64 4.76 -16.95 5.96
N SER A 65 4.22 -17.59 6.99
CA SER A 65 3.02 -18.42 6.86
C SER A 65 1.76 -17.56 6.86
N GLY A 66 0.75 -18.05 6.15
CA GLY A 66 -0.56 -17.40 6.10
C GLY A 66 -0.63 -16.23 5.12
N ASN A 67 -1.85 -15.96 4.66
CA ASN A 67 -2.10 -14.85 3.75
C ASN A 67 -2.15 -13.54 4.53
N PHE A 68 -1.55 -12.49 3.99
CA PHE A 68 -1.60 -11.16 4.58
C PHE A 68 -1.73 -10.08 3.53
N VAL A 69 -2.19 -8.91 3.99
CA VAL A 69 -2.39 -7.73 3.15
C VAL A 69 -1.45 -6.64 3.64
N LEU A 70 -0.65 -6.09 2.74
CA LEU A 70 0.07 -4.85 2.95
C LEU A 70 -0.73 -3.70 2.34
N VAL A 71 -1.08 -2.72 3.16
CA VAL A 71 -1.81 -1.52 2.73
C VAL A 71 -0.85 -0.33 2.71
N LEU A 72 -0.75 0.33 1.57
CA LEU A 72 -0.04 1.61 1.41
C LEU A 72 -1.09 2.70 1.31
N ASP A 73 -1.18 3.53 2.35
CA ASP A 73 -2.14 4.63 2.42
C ASP A 73 -1.48 5.99 2.13
N ASP A 74 -2.25 6.89 1.53
CA ASP A 74 -1.80 8.17 0.99
C ASP A 74 -0.60 8.05 0.02
N TYR A 75 -0.62 7.07 -0.89
CA TYR A 75 0.52 6.83 -1.79
C TYR A 75 0.85 8.01 -2.72
N HIS A 76 -0.12 8.90 -3.01
CA HIS A 76 0.11 10.15 -3.72
C HIS A 76 1.15 11.09 -3.05
N ALA A 77 1.47 10.90 -1.77
CA ALA A 77 2.57 11.62 -1.11
C ALA A 77 3.97 11.16 -1.60
N ILE A 78 4.04 10.00 -2.25
CA ILE A 78 5.25 9.48 -2.88
C ILE A 78 5.38 10.07 -4.29
N VAL A 79 6.39 10.92 -4.45
CA VAL A 79 6.80 11.54 -5.71
C VAL A 79 8.17 11.06 -6.18
N SER A 80 8.70 10.00 -5.55
CA SER A 80 10.04 9.45 -5.76
C SER A 80 10.04 8.30 -6.76
N LYS A 81 10.68 8.50 -7.92
CA LYS A 81 10.86 7.46 -8.95
C LYS A 81 11.56 6.21 -8.42
N SER A 82 12.45 6.36 -7.45
CA SER A 82 13.15 5.22 -6.84
C SER A 82 12.19 4.34 -6.05
N VAL A 83 11.23 4.94 -5.34
CA VAL A 83 10.16 4.20 -4.65
C VAL A 83 9.21 3.54 -5.65
N ASP A 84 8.85 4.23 -6.74
CA ASP A 84 8.05 3.62 -7.82
C ASP A 84 8.73 2.40 -8.44
N GLN A 85 10.06 2.45 -8.64
CA GLN A 85 10.85 1.32 -9.14
C GLN A 85 10.87 0.15 -8.16
N ILE A 86 11.06 0.43 -6.87
CA ILE A 86 10.98 -0.57 -5.80
C ILE A 86 9.60 -1.24 -5.80
N LEU A 87 8.52 -0.48 -5.82
CA LEU A 87 7.17 -1.03 -5.82
C LEU A 87 6.84 -1.78 -7.10
N THR A 88 7.30 -1.29 -8.26
CA THR A 88 7.16 -2.01 -9.51
C THR A 88 7.83 -3.38 -9.43
N PHE A 89 9.06 -3.45 -8.90
CA PHE A 89 9.77 -4.71 -8.70
C PHE A 89 9.05 -5.64 -7.74
N LEU A 90 8.56 -5.12 -6.60
CA LEU A 90 7.78 -5.90 -5.63
C LEU A 90 6.50 -6.47 -6.28
N ILE A 91 5.74 -5.67 -7.02
CA ILE A 91 4.50 -6.10 -7.69
C ILE A 91 4.77 -7.21 -8.71
N GLU A 92 5.86 -7.11 -9.46
CA GLU A 92 6.25 -8.11 -10.46
C GLU A 92 6.65 -9.46 -9.83
N HIS A 93 7.05 -9.47 -8.56
CA HIS A 93 7.60 -10.63 -7.86
C HIS A 93 6.87 -10.94 -6.54
N LEU A 94 5.63 -10.46 -6.38
CA LEU A 94 4.83 -10.60 -5.16
C LEU A 94 4.69 -12.09 -4.76
N PRO A 95 5.05 -12.48 -3.53
CA PRO A 95 4.82 -13.82 -3.02
C PRO A 95 3.31 -14.11 -2.99
N PRO A 96 2.88 -15.36 -3.25
CA PRO A 96 1.45 -15.69 -3.39
C PRO A 96 0.62 -15.46 -2.12
N GLN A 97 1.25 -15.46 -0.94
CA GLN A 97 0.58 -15.17 0.33
C GLN A 97 0.39 -13.66 0.60
N MET A 98 1.06 -12.81 -0.18
CA MET A 98 1.05 -11.36 0.03
C MET A 98 0.09 -10.70 -0.97
N HIS A 99 -0.81 -9.87 -0.46
CA HIS A 99 -1.63 -8.98 -1.26
C HIS A 99 -1.25 -7.52 -1.00
N LEU A 100 -1.13 -6.73 -2.06
CA LEU A 100 -0.84 -5.31 -1.96
C LEU A 100 -2.10 -4.49 -2.25
N VAL A 101 -2.45 -3.59 -1.34
CA VAL A 101 -3.51 -2.59 -1.52
C VAL A 101 -2.85 -1.21 -1.48
N ILE A 102 -3.15 -0.38 -2.47
CA ILE A 102 -2.65 0.99 -2.55
C ILE A 102 -3.86 1.94 -2.54
N ALA A 103 -3.95 2.78 -1.51
CA ALA A 103 -4.90 3.88 -1.43
C ALA A 103 -4.20 5.19 -1.83
N THR A 104 -4.76 5.87 -2.83
CA THR A 104 -4.15 7.04 -3.46
C THR A 104 -5.20 7.95 -4.06
N ARG A 105 -4.88 9.25 -4.16
CA ARG A 105 -5.77 10.28 -4.74
C ARG A 105 -5.59 10.44 -6.25
N GLU A 106 -4.50 9.93 -6.79
CA GLU A 106 -4.15 10.00 -8.20
C GLU A 106 -3.61 8.67 -8.70
N ASP A 107 -3.57 8.51 -10.03
CA ASP A 107 -3.02 7.32 -10.65
C ASP A 107 -1.51 7.23 -10.38
N PRO A 108 -1.03 6.19 -9.66
CA PRO A 108 0.38 6.05 -9.35
C PRO A 108 1.18 5.75 -10.62
N SER A 109 2.47 6.11 -10.62
CA SER A 109 3.41 5.84 -11.71
C SER A 109 3.85 4.37 -11.77
N LEU A 110 2.87 3.47 -11.71
CA LEU A 110 3.01 2.02 -11.76
C LEU A 110 2.49 1.49 -13.10
N PRO A 111 2.89 0.28 -13.53
CA PRO A 111 2.47 -0.31 -14.80
C PRO A 111 1.02 -0.85 -14.76
N LEU A 112 0.05 -0.02 -14.35
CA LEU A 112 -1.35 -0.40 -14.11
C LEU A 112 -2.02 -0.99 -15.35
N ALA A 113 -1.78 -0.42 -16.53
CA ALA A 113 -2.34 -0.94 -17.78
C ALA A 113 -1.94 -2.40 -18.04
N ARG A 114 -0.69 -2.77 -17.72
CA ARG A 114 -0.19 -4.14 -17.87
C ARG A 114 -0.83 -5.07 -16.85
N LEU A 115 -0.96 -4.63 -15.59
CA LEU A 115 -1.62 -5.42 -14.54
C LEU A 115 -3.10 -5.66 -14.87
N ARG A 116 -3.79 -4.62 -15.36
CA ARG A 116 -5.18 -4.68 -15.81
C ARG A 116 -5.36 -5.69 -16.95
N ALA A 117 -4.50 -5.63 -17.97
CA ALA A 117 -4.55 -6.56 -19.10
C ALA A 117 -4.32 -8.03 -18.70
N ARG A 118 -3.60 -8.27 -17.60
CA ARG A 118 -3.33 -9.62 -17.05
C ARG A 118 -4.36 -10.09 -16.02
N GLY A 119 -5.36 -9.26 -15.69
CA GLY A 119 -6.32 -9.58 -14.62
C GLY A 119 -5.67 -9.61 -13.22
N GLN A 120 -4.56 -8.90 -13.02
CA GLN A 120 -3.80 -8.84 -11.77
C GLN A 120 -4.07 -7.55 -10.98
N LEU A 121 -5.08 -6.77 -11.36
CA LEU A 121 -5.45 -5.51 -10.73
C LEU A 121 -6.96 -5.46 -10.51
N THR A 122 -7.34 -5.26 -9.25
CA THR A 122 -8.68 -4.78 -8.88
C THR A 122 -8.58 -3.30 -8.61
N GLU A 123 -9.45 -2.51 -9.23
CA GLU A 123 -9.42 -1.06 -9.19
C GLU A 123 -10.78 -0.55 -8.70
N LEU A 124 -10.76 0.20 -7.60
CA LEU A 124 -11.93 0.88 -7.04
C LEU A 124 -11.71 2.38 -7.20
N ARG A 125 -12.59 3.03 -7.94
CA ARG A 125 -12.52 4.47 -8.22
C ARG A 125 -13.50 5.23 -7.33
N ALA A 126 -13.35 6.55 -7.29
CA ALA A 126 -14.27 7.43 -6.57
C ALA A 126 -15.74 7.22 -6.98
N ALA A 127 -16.01 6.89 -8.25
CA ALA A 127 -17.36 6.58 -8.72
C ALA A 127 -17.94 5.29 -8.14
N ASP A 128 -17.10 4.33 -7.74
CA ASP A 128 -17.51 3.07 -7.11
C ASP A 128 -17.68 3.21 -5.59
N LEU A 129 -16.97 4.17 -4.98
CA LEU A 129 -16.98 4.43 -3.54
C LEU A 129 -17.90 5.57 -3.12
N ARG A 130 -18.33 6.42 -4.05
CA ARG A 130 -19.26 7.51 -3.75
C ARG A 130 -20.57 6.95 -3.22
N PHE A 131 -21.11 7.58 -2.20
CA PHE A 131 -22.44 7.27 -1.72
C PHE A 131 -23.47 7.50 -2.83
N THR A 132 -24.44 6.59 -2.89
CA THR A 132 -25.72 6.87 -3.54
C THR A 132 -26.46 7.96 -2.78
N SER A 133 -27.44 8.61 -3.40
CA SER A 133 -28.18 9.69 -2.71
C SER A 133 -28.93 9.20 -1.47
N SER A 134 -29.32 7.93 -1.43
CA SER A 134 -29.90 7.32 -0.22
C SER A 134 -28.85 7.17 0.89
N GLU A 135 -27.67 6.64 0.58
CA GLU A 135 -26.58 6.48 1.54
C GLU A 135 -26.07 7.83 2.05
N ALA A 136 -26.03 8.85 1.18
CA ALA A 136 -25.68 10.21 1.56
C ALA A 136 -26.70 10.81 2.54
N ALA A 137 -28.00 10.62 2.29
CA ALA A 137 -29.06 11.06 3.19
C ALA A 137 -28.99 10.35 4.55
N ASP A 138 -28.81 9.03 4.54
CA ASP A 138 -28.67 8.23 5.76
C ASP A 138 -27.43 8.65 6.55
N PHE A 139 -26.28 8.82 5.91
CA PHE A 139 -25.07 9.28 6.57
C PHE A 139 -25.22 10.68 7.19
N LEU A 140 -25.73 11.65 6.43
CA LEU A 140 -25.83 13.04 6.89
C LEU A 140 -26.84 13.21 8.03
N ASN A 141 -27.94 12.45 8.02
CA ASN A 141 -29.00 12.63 9.00
C ASN A 141 -28.97 11.63 10.15
N GLN A 142 -28.50 10.41 9.94
CA GLN A 142 -28.48 9.37 10.98
C GLN A 142 -27.12 9.25 11.68
N VAL A 143 -26.02 9.53 10.98
CA VAL A 143 -24.66 9.43 11.58
C VAL A 143 -24.17 10.81 12.03
N MET A 144 -24.34 11.83 11.19
CA MET A 144 -23.89 13.20 11.49
C MET A 144 -24.96 14.04 12.21
N GLU A 145 -26.20 13.54 12.30
CA GLU A 145 -27.35 14.17 12.98
C GLU A 145 -27.65 15.61 12.48
N LEU A 146 -27.36 15.92 11.22
CA LEU A 146 -27.47 17.27 10.68
C LEU A 146 -28.91 17.70 10.34
N ASN A 147 -29.85 16.74 10.27
CA ASN A 147 -31.27 16.97 9.97
C ASN A 147 -31.50 17.80 8.69
N LEU A 148 -30.69 17.55 7.66
CA LEU A 148 -30.78 18.19 6.35
C LEU A 148 -31.98 17.69 5.57
N SER A 149 -32.63 18.61 4.87
CA SER A 149 -33.68 18.30 3.89
C SER A 149 -33.10 17.62 2.64
N ALA A 150 -33.96 16.93 1.88
CA ALA A 150 -33.54 16.29 0.63
C ALA A 150 -32.98 17.27 -0.41
N GLU A 151 -33.47 18.52 -0.41
CA GLU A 151 -32.97 19.59 -1.30
C GLU A 151 -31.54 20.01 -0.93
N GLU A 152 -31.24 20.13 0.36
CA GLU A 152 -29.90 20.46 0.86
C GLU A 152 -28.88 19.35 0.59
N ILE A 153 -29.30 18.08 0.73
CA ILE A 153 -28.47 16.91 0.42
C ILE A 153 -28.15 16.87 -1.08
N THR A 154 -29.16 17.07 -1.93
CA THR A 154 -28.97 17.10 -3.39
C THR A 154 -28.02 18.22 -3.84
N ALA A 155 -28.06 19.38 -3.17
CA ALA A 155 -27.16 20.50 -3.44
C ALA A 155 -25.70 20.20 -3.05
N LEU A 156 -25.47 19.32 -2.08
CA LEU A 156 -24.13 18.89 -1.67
C LEU A 156 -23.54 17.83 -2.63
N GLU A 157 -24.38 17.00 -3.23
CA GLU A 157 -23.96 15.98 -4.22
C GLU A 157 -23.51 16.55 -5.57
N THR A 158 -23.90 17.78 -5.88
CA THR A 158 -23.64 18.42 -7.18
C THR A 158 -22.39 19.32 -7.22
N ARG A 159 -21.59 19.35 -6.14
CA ARG A 159 -20.33 20.10 -6.06
C ARG A 159 -19.12 19.21 -6.33
#